data_AF-A0A944M9B5-F1
#
_entry.id   AF-A0A944M9B5-F1
#
_cell.length_a   1.000
_cell.length_b   1.000
_cell.length_c   1.000
_cell.angle_alpha   90.00
_cell.angle_beta   90.00
_cell.angle_gamma   90.00
#
_symmetry.space_group_name_H-M   'P 1'
#
loop_
_entity.id
_entity.type
_entity.pdbx_description
1 polymer ?
#
loop_
_entity_poly.entity_id
_entity_poly.type
_entity_poly.pdbx_seq_one_letter_code
_entity_poly.pdbx_strand_id
1 'polypeptide(L)'
;MYTETHAILFVDSDSNQLRSLQRNLREFRDEWQLHFAEDAQQALELMQQAAVDIVVSETQLSGMPGSELLKEVQLHYPSATRLLFSGQAMRAPAQEVVNHAHQFIAKPCERDRLIDILQRVFHLRSRLNNPALEEMISSMGTLPSLPTTYQQMITALQSESATVKDIGSIVAQDIGMSTKILQLVNSAFFGLPRQIASPEHAVSLLGIETVTNLALAVGVFSQLDPDVIDEFNLEQLWHHSMVVSGLVQQLAKVSELDQQQYQIPMLAGLLHDLGKLVLATQDREEYRRIVQQATADGIPLHEAESESLWCSHATIGAFLMGLWGLPYSAVEAVALHHAAERQSKERLDCLLVYAANLLVHNSNPGQAGGYYSTDTLEALITPDTLAQWKAITLEYLDGQAA
;
A
#
# COMPACT_ATOMS: atom_id res chain seq x y z
N MET A 1 15.09 6.57 26.89
CA MET A 1 14.19 6.56 25.72
C MET A 1 12.79 6.77 26.27
N TYR A 2 12.18 7.92 26.02
CA TYR A 2 10.74 8.06 26.27
C TYR A 2 10.07 7.15 25.24
N THR A 3 9.50 6.03 25.67
CA THR A 3 8.58 5.26 24.84
C THR A 3 7.38 6.16 24.61
N GLU A 4 7.24 6.68 23.38
CA GLU A 4 6.01 7.32 22.95
C GLU A 4 4.86 6.35 23.24
N THR A 5 3.93 6.78 24.08
CA THR A 5 2.74 6.00 24.40
C THR A 5 1.75 6.22 23.28
N HIS A 6 1.34 5.15 22.59
CA HIS A 6 0.41 5.27 21.46
C HIS A 6 -1.05 5.33 21.93
N ALA A 7 -1.83 6.25 21.38
CA ALA A 7 -3.22 6.46 21.76
C ALA A 7 -4.21 5.76 20.80
N ILE A 8 -5.09 4.92 21.35
CA ILE A 8 -6.07 4.13 20.59
C ILE A 8 -7.47 4.41 21.12
N LEU A 9 -8.38 4.80 20.24
CA LEU A 9 -9.80 5.00 20.55
C LEU A 9 -10.65 3.87 19.96
N PHE A 10 -11.34 3.13 20.81
CA PHE A 10 -12.34 2.14 20.40
C PHE A 10 -13.75 2.72 20.51
N VAL A 11 -14.55 2.58 19.44
CA VAL A 11 -15.93 3.09 19.37
C VAL A 11 -16.87 1.95 19.04
N ASP A 12 -17.76 1.61 19.98
CA ASP A 12 -18.73 0.52 19.84
C ASP A 12 -19.94 0.77 20.74
N SER A 13 -21.15 0.66 20.20
CA SER A 13 -22.39 0.86 20.96
C SER A 13 -22.71 -0.27 21.93
N ASP A 14 -22.02 -1.41 21.85
CA ASP A 14 -22.08 -2.46 22.87
C ASP A 14 -21.00 -2.27 23.95
N SER A 15 -21.41 -1.73 25.10
CA SER A 15 -20.55 -1.57 26.28
C SER A 15 -19.88 -2.88 26.76
N ASN A 16 -20.46 -4.06 26.47
CA ASN A 16 -19.82 -5.33 26.80
C ASN A 16 -18.62 -5.62 25.90
N GLN A 17 -18.68 -5.22 24.62
CA GLN A 17 -17.56 -5.36 23.69
C GLN A 17 -16.42 -4.43 24.09
N LEU A 18 -16.71 -3.18 24.44
CA LEU A 18 -15.69 -2.24 24.95
C LEU A 18 -15.02 -2.79 26.22
N ARG A 19 -15.80 -3.30 27.19
CA ARG A 19 -15.23 -3.94 28.40
C ARG A 19 -14.41 -5.19 28.07
N SER A 20 -14.82 -5.96 27.06
CA SER A 20 -14.06 -7.12 26.58
C SER A 20 -12.69 -6.69 26.02
N LEU A 21 -12.68 -5.71 25.12
CA LEU A 21 -11.45 -5.12 24.56
C LEU A 21 -10.55 -4.56 25.66
N GLN A 22 -11.11 -3.81 26.61
CA GLN A 22 -10.37 -3.25 27.74
C GLN A 22 -9.71 -4.31 28.63
N ARG A 23 -10.33 -5.49 28.78
CA ARG A 23 -9.73 -6.63 29.49
C ARG A 23 -8.65 -7.31 28.65
N ASN A 24 -8.92 -7.53 27.37
CA ASN A 24 -8.01 -8.23 26.45
C ASN A 24 -6.72 -7.44 26.18
N LEU A 25 -6.78 -6.11 26.21
CA LEU A 25 -5.63 -5.25 25.97
C LEU A 25 -4.98 -4.72 27.27
N ARG A 26 -5.31 -5.31 28.42
CA ARG A 26 -4.84 -4.83 29.73
C ARG A 26 -3.31 -4.91 29.87
N GLU A 27 -2.67 -5.88 29.24
CA GLU A 27 -1.21 -6.05 29.32
C GLU A 27 -0.43 -4.94 28.61
N PHE A 28 -1.03 -4.25 27.64
CA PHE A 28 -0.39 -3.16 26.89
C PHE A 28 -0.61 -1.78 27.51
N ARG A 29 -1.16 -1.67 28.73
CA ARG A 29 -1.50 -0.36 29.33
C ARG A 29 -0.30 0.53 29.62
N ASP A 30 0.90 -0.05 29.71
CA ASP A 30 2.14 0.70 29.88
C ASP A 30 2.71 1.18 28.54
N GLU A 31 2.23 0.64 27.42
CA GLU A 31 2.66 0.96 26.05
C GLU A 31 1.60 1.78 25.28
N TRP A 32 0.32 1.51 25.53
CA TRP A 32 -0.82 2.08 24.82
C TRP A 32 -1.79 2.78 25.76
N GLN A 33 -2.17 3.99 25.37
CA GLN A 33 -3.22 4.77 26.00
C GLN A 33 -4.57 4.42 25.35
N LEU A 34 -5.40 3.65 26.06
CA LEU A 34 -6.68 3.15 25.55
C LEU A 34 -7.85 4.06 25.94
N HIS A 35 -8.56 4.55 24.94
CA HIS A 35 -9.82 5.30 25.05
C HIS A 35 -10.99 4.47 24.53
N PHE A 36 -12.18 4.70 25.09
CA PHE A 36 -13.40 3.98 24.73
C PHE A 36 -14.58 4.95 24.65
N ALA A 37 -15.39 4.84 23.59
CA ALA A 37 -16.61 5.60 23.38
C ALA A 37 -17.76 4.69 22.97
N GLU A 38 -18.97 4.97 23.45
CA GLU A 38 -20.20 4.22 23.13
C GLU A 38 -20.90 4.74 21.87
N ASP A 39 -20.60 5.96 21.45
CA ASP A 39 -21.13 6.60 20.25
C ASP A 39 -20.11 7.56 19.58
N ALA A 40 -20.47 8.03 18.39
CA ALA A 40 -19.63 8.92 17.59
C ALA A 40 -19.42 10.30 18.22
N GLN A 41 -20.40 10.82 18.96
CA GLN A 41 -20.28 12.13 19.59
C GLN A 41 -19.24 12.08 20.71
N GLN A 42 -19.32 11.09 21.58
CA GLN A 42 -18.35 10.86 22.63
C GLN A 42 -16.94 10.62 22.06
N ALA A 43 -16.84 9.91 20.93
CA ALA A 43 -15.56 9.70 20.24
C ALA A 43 -14.93 11.03 19.81
N LEU A 44 -15.71 11.92 19.17
CA LEU A 44 -15.22 13.23 18.74
C LEU A 44 -14.88 14.14 19.93
N GLU A 45 -15.65 14.11 21.02
CA GLU A 45 -15.35 14.85 22.26
C GLU A 45 -14.02 14.40 22.88
N LEU A 46 -13.71 13.09 22.85
CA LEU A 46 -12.43 12.56 23.31
C LEU A 46 -11.26 13.03 22.43
N MET A 47 -11.43 13.01 21.10
CA MET A 47 -10.40 13.47 20.16
C MET A 47 -10.13 14.97 20.23
N GLN A 48 -11.10 15.79 20.66
CA GLN A 48 -10.87 17.20 20.96
C GLN A 48 -10.00 17.41 22.21
N GLN A 49 -10.01 16.44 23.14
CA GLN A 49 -9.30 16.54 24.42
C GLN A 49 -7.92 15.89 24.39
N ALA A 50 -7.70 14.91 23.54
CA ALA A 50 -6.46 14.15 23.44
C ALA A 50 -6.16 13.76 21.99
N ALA A 51 -4.88 13.76 21.62
CA ALA A 51 -4.43 13.21 20.36
C ALA A 51 -4.65 11.68 20.35
N VAL A 52 -5.11 11.16 19.22
CA VAL A 52 -5.39 9.74 19.00
C VAL A 52 -4.68 9.29 17.74
N ASP A 53 -3.84 8.25 17.85
CA ASP A 53 -3.10 7.68 16.72
C ASP A 53 -3.97 6.76 15.87
N ILE A 54 -4.85 5.98 16.52
CA ILE A 54 -5.71 5.00 15.85
C ILE A 54 -7.15 5.12 16.38
N VAL A 55 -8.11 5.25 15.47
CA VAL A 55 -9.55 5.13 15.75
C VAL A 55 -10.05 3.80 15.20
N VAL A 56 -10.63 2.98 16.06
CA VAL A 56 -11.25 1.71 15.70
C VAL A 56 -12.74 1.79 15.96
N SER A 57 -13.53 1.95 14.89
CA SER A 57 -14.99 2.10 14.98
C SER A 57 -15.71 0.84 14.53
N GLU A 58 -16.80 0.46 15.19
CA GLU A 58 -17.82 -0.43 14.61
C GLU A 58 -18.54 0.28 13.46
N THR A 59 -19.01 -0.48 12.47
CA THR A 59 -19.83 0.03 11.36
C THR A 59 -21.15 0.61 11.84
N GLN A 60 -21.88 -0.14 12.67
CA GLN A 60 -23.18 0.28 13.20
C GLN A 60 -23.02 0.87 14.59
N LEU A 61 -23.10 2.20 14.67
CA LEU A 61 -23.14 2.93 15.93
C LEU A 61 -24.54 3.52 16.16
N SER A 62 -24.88 3.77 17.42
CA SER A 62 -26.08 4.52 17.80
C SER A 62 -25.96 5.97 17.34
N GLY A 63 -26.92 6.44 16.54
CA GLY A 63 -26.95 7.80 16.00
C GLY A 63 -26.23 7.92 14.65
N MET A 64 -24.92 8.17 14.66
CA MET A 64 -24.10 8.38 13.47
C MET A 64 -23.37 7.08 13.09
N PRO A 65 -23.49 6.55 11.86
CA PRO A 65 -22.75 5.36 11.42
C PRO A 65 -21.24 5.52 11.56
N GLY A 66 -20.52 4.42 11.82
CA GLY A 66 -19.07 4.44 11.96
C GLY A 66 -18.34 4.97 10.74
N SER A 67 -18.84 4.72 9.53
CA SER A 67 -18.28 5.29 8.30
C SER A 67 -18.35 6.82 8.25
N GLU A 68 -19.41 7.41 8.79
CA GLU A 68 -19.57 8.86 8.88
C GLU A 68 -18.68 9.44 9.99
N LEU A 69 -18.54 8.75 11.13
CA LEU A 69 -17.52 9.09 12.13
C LEU A 69 -16.11 9.09 11.51
N LEU A 70 -15.73 8.05 10.76
CA LEU A 70 -14.41 7.99 10.13
C LEU A 70 -14.22 9.10 9.08
N LYS A 71 -15.28 9.56 8.42
CA LYS A 71 -15.24 10.72 7.54
C LYS A 71 -14.93 12.01 8.32
N GLU A 72 -15.60 12.23 9.46
CA GLU A 72 -15.29 13.37 10.35
C GLU A 72 -13.85 13.29 10.88
N VAL A 73 -13.38 12.10 11.25
CA VAL A 73 -11.99 11.86 11.65
C VAL A 73 -11.02 12.19 10.52
N GLN A 74 -11.30 11.79 9.28
CA GLN A 74 -10.45 12.15 8.13
C GLN A 74 -10.37 13.66 7.92
N LEU A 75 -11.48 14.38 8.12
CA LEU A 75 -11.57 15.82 7.89
C LEU A 75 -10.89 16.66 8.99
N HIS A 76 -10.96 16.22 10.24
CA HIS A 76 -10.52 17.01 11.41
C HIS A 76 -9.28 16.46 12.09
N TYR A 77 -8.98 15.18 11.91
CA TYR A 77 -7.85 14.47 12.50
C TYR A 77 -7.18 13.55 11.45
N PRO A 78 -6.73 14.09 10.31
CA PRO A 78 -6.26 13.31 9.15
C PRO A 78 -5.14 12.31 9.46
N SER A 79 -4.24 12.63 10.40
CA SER A 79 -3.14 11.75 10.83
C SER A 79 -3.60 10.53 11.62
N ALA A 80 -4.83 10.52 12.15
CA ALA A 80 -5.36 9.37 12.87
C ALA A 80 -5.65 8.22 11.90
N THR A 81 -5.09 7.04 12.18
CA THR A 81 -5.35 5.84 11.40
C THR A 81 -6.77 5.35 11.68
N ARG A 82 -7.58 5.31 10.64
CA ARG A 82 -9.00 4.93 10.70
C ARG A 82 -9.18 3.44 10.37
N LEU A 83 -9.57 2.65 11.36
CA LEU A 83 -9.87 1.23 11.25
C LEU A 83 -11.37 1.00 11.49
N LEU A 84 -11.98 0.14 10.67
CA LEU A 84 -13.40 -0.21 10.83
C LEU A 84 -13.56 -1.69 11.18
N PHE A 85 -14.20 -1.99 12.30
CA PHE A 85 -14.73 -3.32 12.54
C PHE A 85 -15.99 -3.56 11.72
N SER A 86 -15.95 -4.57 10.86
CA SER A 86 -17.04 -4.96 9.98
C SER A 86 -17.54 -6.36 10.35
N GLY A 87 -18.83 -6.48 10.67
CA GLY A 87 -19.50 -7.78 10.79
C GLY A 87 -19.86 -8.38 9.43
N GLN A 88 -20.07 -9.70 9.37
CA GLN A 88 -20.35 -10.47 8.14
C GLN A 88 -21.63 -10.06 7.38
N ALA A 89 -22.39 -9.08 7.86
CA ALA A 89 -23.67 -8.65 7.29
C ALA A 89 -23.71 -7.15 6.95
N MET A 90 -22.60 -6.57 6.47
CA MET A 90 -22.67 -5.22 5.90
C MET A 90 -23.49 -5.23 4.61
N ARG A 91 -24.68 -4.62 4.68
CA ARG A 91 -25.51 -4.25 3.53
C ARG A 91 -25.21 -2.84 3.00
N ALA A 92 -24.28 -2.12 3.63
CA ALA A 92 -23.87 -0.80 3.16
C ALA A 92 -23.09 -0.93 1.84
N PRO A 93 -23.23 0.02 0.89
CA PRO A 93 -22.44 -0.01 -0.33
C PRO A 93 -20.96 0.02 0.04
N ALA A 94 -20.18 -0.96 -0.43
CA ALA A 94 -18.73 -1.03 -0.15
C ALA A 94 -18.02 0.31 -0.41
N GLN A 95 -18.54 1.10 -1.35
CA GLN A 95 -18.03 2.40 -1.78
C GLN A 95 -17.97 3.47 -0.69
N GLU A 96 -19.01 3.63 0.14
CA GLU A 96 -19.10 4.72 1.14
C GLU A 96 -18.10 4.54 2.28
N VAL A 97 -17.59 3.33 2.45
CA VAL A 97 -16.79 2.94 3.61
C VAL A 97 -15.31 2.86 3.25
N VAL A 98 -15.01 2.55 1.98
CA VAL A 98 -13.65 2.32 1.46
C VAL A 98 -12.82 3.59 1.26
N ASN A 99 -13.47 4.76 1.25
CA ASN A 99 -12.76 6.03 1.11
C ASN A 99 -12.33 6.62 2.45
N HIS A 100 -12.97 6.23 3.55
CA HIS A 100 -12.76 6.84 4.87
C HIS A 100 -12.04 5.90 5.85
N ALA A 101 -12.14 4.59 5.68
CA ALA A 101 -11.35 3.62 6.45
C ALA A 101 -10.06 3.23 5.72
N HIS A 102 -8.94 3.21 6.44
CA HIS A 102 -7.68 2.68 5.91
C HIS A 102 -7.72 1.14 5.86
N GLN A 103 -8.25 0.49 6.91
CA GLN A 103 -8.43 -0.96 6.95
C GLN A 103 -9.77 -1.37 7.56
N PHE A 104 -10.14 -2.61 7.24
CA PHE A 104 -11.33 -3.26 7.74
C PHE A 104 -10.97 -4.52 8.50
N ILE A 105 -11.52 -4.70 9.69
CA ILE A 105 -11.25 -5.82 10.57
C ILE A 105 -12.53 -6.64 10.75
N ALA A 106 -12.46 -7.94 10.47
CA ALA A 106 -13.65 -8.79 10.50
C ALA A 106 -14.05 -9.10 11.94
N LYS A 107 -15.35 -9.02 12.22
CA LYS A 107 -15.93 -9.55 13.47
C LYS A 107 -16.43 -10.99 13.27
N PRO A 108 -16.16 -11.92 14.22
CA PRO A 108 -15.32 -11.72 15.41
C PRO A 108 -13.83 -11.59 15.05
N CYS A 109 -13.12 -10.70 15.74
CA CYS A 109 -11.68 -10.54 15.59
C CYS A 109 -10.97 -11.21 16.77
N GLU A 110 -10.00 -12.08 16.47
CA GLU A 110 -9.14 -12.67 17.48
C GLU A 110 -8.22 -11.60 18.08
N ARG A 111 -7.95 -11.73 19.39
CA ARG A 111 -7.12 -10.79 20.16
C ARG A 111 -5.75 -10.58 19.50
N ASP A 112 -5.06 -11.67 19.19
CA ASP A 112 -3.70 -11.62 18.66
C ASP A 112 -3.66 -10.96 17.29
N ARG A 113 -4.69 -11.20 16.46
CA ARG A 113 -4.85 -10.53 15.18
C ARG A 113 -5.04 -9.01 15.33
N LEU A 114 -5.85 -8.57 16.30
CA LEU A 114 -6.03 -7.14 16.56
C LEU A 114 -4.72 -6.50 17.02
N ILE A 115 -4.00 -7.16 17.93
CA ILE A 115 -2.68 -6.70 18.41
C ILE A 115 -1.70 -6.58 17.25
N ASP A 116 -1.60 -7.60 16.39
CA ASP A 116 -0.74 -7.59 15.21
C ASP A 116 -1.03 -6.40 14.29
N ILE A 117 -2.31 -6.10 14.04
CA ILE A 117 -2.70 -4.96 13.20
C ILE A 117 -2.25 -3.63 13.83
N LEU A 118 -2.53 -3.44 15.12
CA LEU A 118 -2.18 -2.21 15.85
C LEU A 118 -0.65 -2.02 15.88
N GLN A 119 0.10 -3.07 16.24
CA GLN A 119 1.56 -3.03 16.26
C GLN A 119 2.17 -2.73 14.89
N ARG A 120 1.61 -3.31 13.82
CA ARG A 120 2.07 -3.01 12.46
C ARG A 120 1.86 -1.56 12.09
N VAL A 121 0.71 -0.98 12.42
CA VAL A 121 0.44 0.45 12.18
C VAL A 121 1.46 1.31 12.93
N PHE A 122 1.72 1.04 14.22
CA PHE A 122 2.72 1.79 14.98
C PHE A 122 4.13 1.65 14.43
N HIS A 123 4.53 0.43 14.07
CA HIS A 123 5.83 0.18 13.45
C HIS A 123 6.01 0.97 12.15
N LEU A 124 4.99 0.99 11.31
CA LEU A 124 5.00 1.77 10.06
C LEU A 124 5.07 3.28 10.32
N ARG A 125 4.30 3.80 11.27
CA ARG A 125 4.38 5.22 11.69
C ARG A 125 5.78 5.57 12.18
N SER A 126 6.39 4.74 13.02
CA SER A 126 7.74 4.98 13.55
C SER A 126 8.84 5.00 12.48
N ARG A 127 8.58 4.40 11.30
CA ARG A 127 9.50 4.45 10.16
C ARG A 127 9.33 5.75 9.37
N LEU A 128 8.15 6.34 9.39
CA LEU A 128 7.84 7.60 8.74
C LEU A 128 8.19 8.75 9.70
N ASN A 129 9.47 9.11 9.79
CA ASN A 129 9.96 10.17 10.69
C ASN A 129 9.65 11.60 10.19
N ASN A 130 8.43 11.81 9.67
CA ASN A 130 7.98 13.08 9.13
C ASN A 130 6.45 13.24 9.33
N PRO A 131 6.01 13.97 10.38
CA PRO A 131 4.59 14.13 10.70
C PRO A 131 3.76 14.75 9.58
N ALA A 132 4.34 15.66 8.78
CA ALA A 132 3.64 16.29 7.66
C ALA A 132 3.36 15.27 6.55
N LEU A 133 4.33 14.40 6.25
CA LEU A 133 4.12 13.29 5.33
C LEU A 133 3.14 12.26 5.90
N GLU A 134 3.18 12.00 7.20
CA GLU A 134 2.24 11.08 7.84
C GLU A 134 0.80 11.56 7.67
N GLU A 135 0.56 12.84 7.96
CA GLU A 135 -0.74 13.48 7.81
C GLU A 135 -1.19 13.47 6.34
N MET A 136 -0.31 13.88 5.42
CA MET A 136 -0.55 13.86 3.98
C MET A 136 -0.98 12.46 3.52
N ILE A 137 -0.19 11.43 3.80
CA ILE A 137 -0.46 10.06 3.34
C ILE A 137 -1.73 9.50 4.01
N SER A 138 -1.92 9.76 5.30
CA SER A 138 -3.10 9.32 6.06
C SER A 138 -4.38 10.06 5.65
N SER A 139 -4.28 11.19 4.97
CA SER A 139 -5.42 11.89 4.39
C SER A 139 -5.86 11.29 3.04
N MET A 140 -4.98 10.52 2.38
CA MET A 140 -5.24 9.99 1.04
C MET A 140 -6.36 8.95 1.05
N GLY A 141 -7.46 9.28 0.37
CA GLY A 141 -8.54 8.32 0.10
C GLY A 141 -8.20 7.39 -1.07
N THR A 142 -7.47 7.89 -2.07
CA THR A 142 -7.21 7.19 -3.34
C THR A 142 -5.89 7.57 -3.99
N LEU A 143 -5.50 6.76 -4.96
CA LEU A 143 -4.38 7.00 -5.86
C LEU A 143 -4.90 7.27 -7.27
N PRO A 144 -4.32 8.24 -7.97
CA PRO A 144 -4.68 8.49 -9.36
C PRO A 144 -4.13 7.39 -10.27
N SER A 145 -4.85 7.18 -11.37
CA SER A 145 -4.52 6.25 -12.44
C SER A 145 -4.11 7.00 -13.70
N LEU A 146 -3.39 6.32 -14.59
CA LEU A 146 -3.07 6.89 -15.90
C LEU A 146 -4.36 7.19 -16.69
N PRO A 147 -4.46 8.33 -17.40
CA PRO A 147 -5.56 8.67 -18.29
C PRO A 147 -5.97 7.54 -19.24
N THR A 148 -4.98 6.90 -19.85
CA THR A 148 -5.15 5.82 -20.81
C THR A 148 -5.82 4.60 -20.17
N THR A 149 -5.31 4.15 -19.03
CA THR A 149 -5.88 3.00 -18.31
C THR A 149 -7.25 3.31 -17.71
N TYR A 150 -7.45 4.54 -17.23
CA TYR A 150 -8.76 5.00 -16.78
C TYR A 150 -9.81 4.97 -17.90
N GLN A 151 -9.47 5.46 -19.10
CA GLN A 151 -10.36 5.41 -20.26
C GLN A 151 -10.64 3.96 -20.71
N GLN A 152 -9.63 3.09 -20.71
CA GLN A 152 -9.79 1.67 -21.00
C GLN A 152 -10.77 1.02 -20.01
N MET A 153 -10.63 1.32 -18.72
CA MET A 153 -11.53 0.83 -17.67
C MET A 153 -12.96 1.27 -17.94
N ILE A 154 -13.22 2.58 -18.10
CA ILE A 154 -14.56 3.09 -18.36
C ILE A 154 -15.18 2.47 -19.63
N THR A 155 -14.39 2.37 -20.70
CA THR A 155 -14.84 1.74 -21.96
C THR A 155 -15.24 0.27 -21.75
N ALA A 156 -14.43 -0.47 -21.00
CA ALA A 156 -14.70 -1.88 -20.72
C ALA A 156 -15.95 -2.06 -19.83
N LEU A 157 -16.12 -1.23 -18.80
CA LEU A 157 -17.29 -1.31 -17.91
C LEU A 157 -18.62 -0.95 -18.59
N GLN A 158 -18.57 -0.16 -19.67
CA GLN A 158 -19.74 0.18 -20.49
C GLN A 158 -20.06 -0.89 -21.57
N SER A 159 -19.16 -1.83 -21.80
CA SER A 159 -19.35 -2.87 -22.81
C SER A 159 -20.14 -4.06 -22.27
N GLU A 160 -21.21 -4.44 -22.95
CA GLU A 160 -22.00 -5.65 -22.64
C GLU A 160 -21.19 -6.95 -22.83
N SER A 161 -20.07 -6.89 -23.54
CA SER A 161 -19.23 -8.05 -23.84
C SER A 161 -17.96 -8.15 -22.99
N ALA A 162 -17.75 -7.24 -22.05
CA ALA A 162 -16.55 -7.26 -21.22
C ALA A 162 -16.54 -8.48 -20.30
N THR A 163 -15.39 -9.15 -20.24
CA THR A 163 -15.19 -10.30 -19.35
C THR A 163 -14.45 -9.89 -18.09
N VAL A 164 -14.55 -10.72 -17.04
CA VAL A 164 -13.78 -10.58 -15.80
C VAL A 164 -12.27 -10.48 -16.09
N LYS A 165 -11.81 -11.22 -17.11
CA LYS A 165 -10.40 -11.23 -17.53
C LYS A 165 -9.99 -9.89 -18.15
N ASP A 166 -10.85 -9.28 -18.95
CA ASP A 166 -10.57 -7.98 -19.58
C ASP A 166 -10.41 -6.90 -18.50
N ILE A 167 -11.38 -6.83 -17.56
CA ILE A 167 -11.32 -5.91 -16.42
C ILE A 167 -10.11 -6.17 -15.55
N GLY A 168 -9.83 -7.44 -15.22
CA GLY A 168 -8.67 -7.84 -14.44
C GLY A 168 -7.35 -7.38 -15.06
N SER A 169 -7.23 -7.52 -16.39
CA SER A 169 -6.02 -7.13 -17.12
C SER A 169 -5.81 -5.61 -17.12
N ILE A 170 -6.89 -4.81 -17.22
CA ILE A 170 -6.82 -3.35 -17.12
C ILE A 170 -6.39 -2.93 -15.72
N VAL A 171 -6.99 -3.51 -14.66
CA VAL A 171 -6.60 -3.21 -13.27
C VAL A 171 -5.12 -3.55 -13.06
N ALA A 172 -4.67 -4.72 -13.50
CA ALA A 172 -3.29 -5.19 -13.29
C ALA A 172 -2.23 -4.33 -13.99
N GLN A 173 -2.63 -3.53 -14.98
CA GLN A 173 -1.76 -2.58 -15.69
C GLN A 173 -1.69 -1.20 -15.02
N ASP A 174 -2.42 -0.97 -13.92
CA ASP A 174 -2.40 0.32 -13.22
C ASP A 174 -2.10 0.18 -11.73
N ILE A 175 -1.11 0.95 -11.26
CA ILE A 175 -0.67 0.98 -9.86
C ILE A 175 -1.82 1.42 -8.95
N GLY A 176 -2.51 2.53 -9.29
CA GLY A 176 -3.60 3.08 -8.50
C GLY A 176 -4.78 2.13 -8.38
N MET A 177 -5.25 1.58 -9.52
CA MET A 177 -6.35 0.62 -9.55
C MET A 177 -6.02 -0.68 -8.83
N SER A 178 -4.84 -1.24 -9.10
CA SER A 178 -4.37 -2.46 -8.43
C SER A 178 -4.35 -2.30 -6.93
N THR A 179 -3.76 -1.21 -6.43
CA THR A 179 -3.64 -0.97 -4.98
C THR A 179 -5.02 -0.84 -4.34
N LYS A 180 -5.96 -0.10 -4.96
CA LYS A 180 -7.30 0.12 -4.41
C LYS A 180 -8.18 -1.14 -4.44
N ILE A 181 -8.13 -1.90 -5.53
CA ILE A 181 -8.86 -3.18 -5.64
C ILE A 181 -8.31 -4.19 -4.62
N LEU A 182 -6.99 -4.22 -4.42
CA LEU A 182 -6.36 -5.09 -3.42
C LEU A 182 -6.68 -4.66 -1.98
N GLN A 183 -6.68 -3.37 -1.68
CA GLN A 183 -7.14 -2.84 -0.38
C GLN A 183 -8.56 -3.35 -0.08
N LEU A 184 -9.44 -3.28 -1.08
CA LEU A 184 -10.82 -3.68 -0.93
C LEU A 184 -10.99 -5.18 -0.76
N VAL A 185 -10.43 -6.01 -1.64
CA VAL A 185 -10.65 -7.46 -1.57
C VAL A 185 -10.05 -8.06 -0.30
N ASN A 186 -8.97 -7.46 0.23
CA ASN A 186 -8.33 -7.85 1.49
C ASN A 186 -9.04 -7.30 2.73
N SER A 187 -10.06 -6.47 2.54
CA SER A 187 -10.90 -5.99 3.62
C SER A 187 -11.72 -7.14 4.23
N ALA A 188 -12.07 -6.98 5.50
CA ALA A 188 -12.98 -7.86 6.21
C ALA A 188 -14.32 -8.11 5.51
N PHE A 189 -14.75 -7.19 4.63
CA PHE A 189 -16.01 -7.26 3.92
C PHE A 189 -16.15 -8.56 3.11
N PHE A 190 -15.06 -9.07 2.54
CA PHE A 190 -15.09 -10.29 1.71
C PHE A 190 -14.83 -11.58 2.50
N GLY A 191 -14.43 -11.49 3.77
CA GLY A 191 -14.29 -12.64 4.66
C GLY A 191 -13.30 -13.71 4.16
N LEU A 192 -12.31 -13.33 3.35
CA LEU A 192 -11.40 -14.28 2.72
C LEU A 192 -10.41 -14.87 3.73
N PRO A 193 -10.13 -16.19 3.68
CA PRO A 193 -9.23 -16.86 4.62
C PRO A 193 -7.74 -16.54 4.37
N ARG A 194 -7.41 -16.02 3.18
CA ARG A 194 -6.06 -15.62 2.79
C ARG A 194 -6.11 -14.26 2.12
N GLN A 195 -5.06 -13.48 2.30
CA GLN A 195 -4.90 -12.23 1.57
C GLN A 195 -4.64 -12.51 0.08
N ILE A 196 -5.26 -11.70 -0.77
CA ILE A 196 -5.13 -11.72 -2.22
C ILE A 196 -4.02 -10.75 -2.61
N ALA A 197 -3.13 -11.20 -3.51
CA ALA A 197 -2.00 -10.42 -3.99
C ALA A 197 -2.01 -10.20 -5.52
N SER A 198 -2.91 -10.85 -6.27
CA SER A 198 -3.09 -10.63 -7.71
C SER A 198 -4.29 -9.72 -7.97
N PRO A 199 -4.11 -8.60 -8.68
CA PRO A 199 -5.24 -7.75 -9.09
C PRO A 199 -6.26 -8.49 -9.96
N GLU A 200 -5.83 -9.38 -10.85
CA GLU A 200 -6.73 -10.17 -11.69
C GLU A 200 -7.55 -11.16 -10.86
N HIS A 201 -6.92 -11.81 -9.88
CA HIS A 201 -7.63 -12.68 -8.95
C HIS A 201 -8.61 -11.87 -8.08
N ALA A 202 -8.23 -10.66 -7.66
CA ALA A 202 -9.11 -9.77 -6.91
C ALA A 202 -10.36 -9.43 -7.72
N VAL A 203 -10.21 -9.01 -8.99
CA VAL A 203 -11.35 -8.76 -9.89
C VAL A 203 -12.21 -10.01 -10.08
N SER A 204 -11.59 -11.19 -10.15
CA SER A 204 -12.31 -12.46 -10.28
C SER A 204 -13.18 -12.80 -9.07
N LEU A 205 -12.75 -12.41 -7.86
CA LEU A 205 -13.50 -12.58 -6.63
C LEU A 205 -14.60 -11.53 -6.44
N LEU A 206 -14.31 -10.28 -6.80
CA LEU A 206 -15.26 -9.17 -6.69
C LEU A 206 -16.39 -9.27 -7.73
N GLY A 207 -16.06 -9.73 -8.93
CA GLY A 207 -16.95 -9.71 -10.09
C GLY A 207 -17.03 -8.33 -10.75
N ILE A 208 -17.46 -8.32 -12.01
CA ILE A 208 -17.53 -7.09 -12.83
C ILE A 208 -18.46 -6.06 -12.19
N GLU A 209 -19.64 -6.46 -11.72
CA GLU A 209 -20.62 -5.54 -11.14
C GLU A 209 -20.05 -4.75 -9.95
N THR A 210 -19.36 -5.44 -9.03
CA THR A 210 -18.70 -4.79 -7.88
C THR A 210 -17.62 -3.83 -8.35
N VAL A 211 -16.78 -4.24 -9.30
CA VAL A 211 -15.71 -3.38 -9.85
C VAL A 211 -16.28 -2.18 -10.59
N THR A 212 -17.36 -2.34 -11.36
CA THR A 212 -18.09 -1.24 -12.02
C THR A 212 -18.60 -0.25 -10.98
N ASN A 213 -19.29 -0.77 -9.98
CA ASN A 213 -19.85 0.02 -8.90
C ASN A 213 -18.75 0.84 -8.19
N LEU A 214 -17.59 0.25 -7.93
CA LEU A 214 -16.44 0.94 -7.36
C LEU A 214 -15.86 1.99 -8.31
N ALA A 215 -15.66 1.65 -9.58
CA ALA A 215 -15.08 2.56 -10.56
C ALA A 215 -15.94 3.80 -10.81
N LEU A 216 -17.26 3.63 -10.74
CA LEU A 216 -18.24 4.72 -10.88
C LEU A 216 -18.44 5.50 -9.57
N ALA A 217 -18.01 4.96 -8.44
CA ALA A 217 -18.09 5.65 -7.16
C ALA A 217 -17.12 6.82 -7.15
N VAL A 218 -17.64 8.01 -6.81
CA VAL A 218 -16.85 9.24 -6.82
C VAL A 218 -15.61 9.08 -5.97
N GLY A 219 -14.47 9.38 -6.59
CA GLY A 219 -13.20 9.48 -5.92
C GLY A 219 -12.45 8.16 -5.75
N VAL A 220 -13.03 6.99 -6.07
CA VAL A 220 -12.36 5.66 -5.93
C VAL A 220 -11.22 5.47 -6.94
N PHE A 221 -11.44 5.90 -8.17
CA PHE A 221 -10.39 6.11 -9.16
C PHE A 221 -10.40 7.58 -9.57
N SER A 222 -9.22 8.18 -9.63
CA SER A 222 -9.04 9.53 -10.14
C SER A 222 -8.08 9.51 -11.31
N GLN A 223 -8.26 10.44 -12.24
CA GLN A 223 -7.36 10.60 -13.36
C GLN A 223 -6.20 11.50 -12.94
N LEU A 224 -4.99 11.08 -13.26
CA LEU A 224 -3.80 11.88 -13.02
C LEU A 224 -3.75 13.11 -13.95
N ASP A 225 -3.24 14.23 -13.42
CA ASP A 225 -3.02 15.46 -14.19
C ASP A 225 -1.92 15.25 -15.26
N PRO A 226 -2.19 15.49 -16.56
CA PRO A 226 -1.19 15.38 -17.62
C PRO A 226 0.11 16.14 -17.34
N ASP A 227 0.04 17.31 -16.71
CA ASP A 227 1.23 18.11 -16.42
C ASP A 227 2.17 17.40 -15.42
N VAL A 228 1.61 16.59 -14.51
CA VAL A 228 2.38 15.78 -13.54
C VAL A 228 3.00 14.56 -14.24
N ILE A 229 2.30 13.98 -15.22
CA ILE A 229 2.80 12.86 -16.01
C ILE A 229 4.06 13.26 -16.76
N ASP A 230 4.01 14.38 -17.47
CA ASP A 230 5.12 14.86 -18.30
C ASP A 230 6.32 15.27 -17.43
N GLU A 231 6.08 15.93 -16.30
CA GLU A 231 7.14 16.43 -15.41
C GLU A 231 7.96 15.31 -14.76
N PHE A 232 7.32 14.21 -14.35
CA PHE A 232 7.98 13.10 -13.67
C PHE A 232 8.10 11.83 -14.52
N ASN A 233 7.72 11.90 -15.79
CA ASN A 233 7.65 10.77 -16.71
C ASN A 233 6.91 9.56 -16.10
N LEU A 234 5.68 9.79 -15.61
CA LEU A 234 4.95 8.77 -14.86
C LEU A 234 4.52 7.57 -15.72
N GLU A 235 4.48 7.70 -17.05
CA GLU A 235 4.34 6.53 -17.93
C GLU A 235 5.53 5.57 -17.79
N GLN A 236 6.75 6.10 -17.69
CA GLN A 236 7.95 5.31 -17.44
C GLN A 236 7.93 4.66 -16.06
N LEU A 237 7.36 5.34 -15.04
CA LEU A 237 7.16 4.74 -13.72
C LEU A 237 6.27 3.50 -13.79
N TRP A 238 5.12 3.56 -14.46
CA TRP A 238 4.25 2.40 -14.64
C TRP A 238 4.94 1.29 -15.41
N HIS A 239 5.62 1.63 -16.52
CA HIS A 239 6.36 0.65 -17.31
C HIS A 239 7.43 -0.06 -16.46
N HIS A 240 8.24 0.69 -15.71
CA HIS A 240 9.26 0.15 -14.81
C HIS A 240 8.65 -0.81 -13.79
N SER A 241 7.56 -0.41 -13.13
CA SER A 241 6.85 -1.28 -12.17
C SER A 241 6.34 -2.59 -12.79
N MET A 242 5.82 -2.55 -14.02
CA MET A 242 5.38 -3.77 -14.74
C MET A 242 6.57 -4.67 -15.08
N VAL A 243 7.65 -4.09 -15.59
CA VAL A 243 8.88 -4.80 -15.94
C VAL A 243 9.50 -5.45 -14.70
N VAL A 244 9.60 -4.72 -13.58
CA VAL A 244 10.13 -5.27 -12.32
C VAL A 244 9.23 -6.40 -11.81
N SER A 245 7.90 -6.22 -11.78
CA SER A 245 6.96 -7.27 -11.38
C SER A 245 7.07 -8.55 -12.24
N GLY A 246 7.16 -8.38 -13.56
CA GLY A 246 7.33 -9.50 -14.49
C GLY A 246 8.69 -10.18 -14.35
N LEU A 247 9.76 -9.43 -14.13
CA LEU A 247 11.09 -9.98 -13.87
C LEU A 247 11.13 -10.74 -12.54
N VAL A 248 10.51 -10.22 -11.48
CA VAL A 248 10.35 -10.95 -10.20
C VAL A 248 9.73 -12.32 -10.44
N GLN A 249 8.71 -12.40 -11.30
CA GLN A 249 8.11 -13.70 -11.67
C GLN A 249 9.13 -14.65 -12.33
N GLN A 250 9.94 -14.17 -13.27
CA GLN A 250 10.94 -15.00 -13.95
C GLN A 250 12.01 -15.49 -12.99
N LEU A 251 12.54 -14.59 -12.14
CA LEU A 251 13.53 -14.92 -11.13
C LEU A 251 12.99 -15.90 -10.08
N ALA A 252 11.73 -15.75 -9.69
CA ALA A 252 11.06 -16.65 -8.76
C ALA A 252 10.91 -18.08 -9.32
N LYS A 253 10.53 -18.21 -10.60
CA LYS A 253 10.38 -19.52 -11.26
C LYS A 253 11.69 -20.30 -11.31
N VAL A 254 12.80 -19.64 -11.62
CA VAL A 254 14.12 -20.30 -11.62
C VAL A 254 14.68 -20.53 -10.22
N SER A 255 14.13 -19.85 -9.22
CA SER A 255 14.41 -20.08 -7.79
C SER A 255 13.47 -21.13 -7.18
N GLU A 256 12.78 -21.93 -8.01
CA GLU A 256 11.90 -23.04 -7.63
C GLU A 256 10.70 -22.64 -6.75
N LEU A 257 10.29 -21.36 -6.78
CA LEU A 257 9.07 -20.91 -6.13
C LEU A 257 7.83 -21.30 -6.95
N ASP A 258 6.82 -21.82 -6.28
CA ASP A 258 5.52 -22.08 -6.88
C ASP A 258 4.71 -20.79 -7.11
N GLN A 259 3.60 -20.93 -7.85
CA GLN A 259 2.74 -19.79 -8.19
C GLN A 259 2.15 -19.07 -6.99
N GLN A 260 1.88 -19.77 -5.88
CA GLN A 260 1.36 -19.12 -4.68
C GLN A 260 2.46 -18.33 -3.96
N GLN A 261 3.68 -18.84 -3.97
CA GLN A 261 4.82 -18.22 -3.30
C GLN A 261 5.29 -16.93 -3.96
N TYR A 262 5.24 -16.83 -5.30
CA TYR A 262 5.74 -15.63 -6.00
C TYR A 262 4.70 -14.51 -6.19
N GLN A 263 3.43 -14.73 -5.86
CA GLN A 263 2.39 -13.69 -5.98
C GLN A 263 2.68 -12.45 -5.12
N ILE A 264 3.17 -12.66 -3.90
CA ILE A 264 3.49 -11.58 -2.96
C ILE A 264 4.72 -10.77 -3.42
N PRO A 265 5.84 -11.39 -3.82
CA PRO A 265 6.95 -10.70 -4.45
C PRO A 265 6.56 -9.96 -5.73
N MET A 266 5.72 -10.54 -6.59
CA MET A 266 5.25 -9.87 -7.81
C MET A 266 4.44 -8.61 -7.46
N LEU A 267 3.54 -8.69 -6.49
CA LEU A 267 2.80 -7.52 -6.00
C LEU A 267 3.76 -6.45 -5.47
N ALA A 268 4.76 -6.85 -4.68
CA ALA A 268 5.77 -5.92 -4.20
C ALA A 268 6.58 -5.30 -5.34
N GLY A 269 6.95 -6.06 -6.38
CA GLY A 269 7.58 -5.54 -7.58
C GLY A 269 6.71 -4.54 -8.35
N LEU A 270 5.41 -4.78 -8.42
CA LEU A 270 4.44 -3.86 -9.03
C LEU A 270 4.31 -2.53 -8.25
N LEU A 271 4.40 -2.60 -6.92
CA LEU A 271 4.13 -1.46 -6.03
C LEU A 271 5.39 -0.85 -5.39
N HIS A 272 6.60 -1.33 -5.72
CA HIS A 272 7.83 -0.92 -5.02
C HIS A 272 8.08 0.59 -5.09
N ASP A 273 7.76 1.21 -6.22
CA ASP A 273 7.91 2.64 -6.44
C ASP A 273 6.61 3.44 -6.20
N LEU A 274 5.59 2.84 -5.56
CA LEU A 274 4.33 3.52 -5.28
C LEU A 274 4.52 4.87 -4.54
N GLY A 275 5.54 4.98 -3.69
CA GLY A 275 5.85 6.23 -3.00
C GLY A 275 6.24 7.38 -3.94
N LYS A 276 6.79 7.09 -5.12
CA LYS A 276 7.10 8.13 -6.13
C LYS A 276 5.82 8.79 -6.65
N LEU A 277 4.77 7.99 -6.85
CA LEU A 277 3.44 8.50 -7.24
C LEU A 277 2.83 9.37 -6.14
N VAL A 278 2.97 8.96 -4.88
CA VAL A 278 2.51 9.75 -3.73
C VAL A 278 3.21 11.10 -3.71
N LEU A 279 4.54 11.13 -3.79
CA LEU A 279 5.33 12.36 -3.76
C LEU A 279 5.01 13.29 -4.95
N ALA A 280 4.91 12.73 -6.16
CA ALA A 280 4.59 13.48 -7.37
C ALA A 280 3.20 14.16 -7.34
N THR A 281 2.26 13.58 -6.58
CA THR A 281 0.86 14.06 -6.57
C THR A 281 0.52 14.96 -5.38
N GLN A 282 1.28 14.90 -4.29
CA GLN A 282 0.97 15.63 -3.07
C GLN A 282 1.89 16.85 -2.83
N ASP A 283 3.18 16.76 -3.15
CA ASP A 283 4.12 17.89 -3.04
C ASP A 283 5.00 17.99 -4.30
N ARG A 284 4.32 18.28 -5.41
CA ARG A 284 4.90 18.37 -6.77
C ARG A 284 6.16 19.25 -6.81
N GLU A 285 6.11 20.43 -6.21
CA GLU A 285 7.19 21.42 -6.31
C GLU A 285 8.44 21.05 -5.49
N GLU A 286 8.26 20.46 -4.29
CA GLU A 286 9.37 19.91 -3.51
C GLU A 286 9.94 18.68 -4.21
N TYR A 287 9.09 17.75 -4.65
CA TYR A 287 9.57 16.50 -5.27
C TYR A 287 10.31 16.75 -6.58
N ARG A 288 9.87 17.72 -7.39
CA ARG A 288 10.62 18.17 -8.58
C ARG A 288 12.03 18.65 -8.22
N ARG A 289 12.19 19.40 -7.13
CA ARG A 289 13.52 19.84 -6.68
C ARG A 289 14.39 18.67 -6.29
N ILE A 290 13.84 17.69 -5.58
CA ILE A 290 14.57 16.47 -5.17
C ILE A 290 15.03 15.68 -6.40
N VAL A 291 14.14 15.46 -7.38
CA VAL A 291 14.48 14.74 -8.62
C VAL A 291 15.57 15.47 -9.43
N GLN A 292 15.47 16.81 -9.52
CA GLN A 292 16.49 17.63 -10.17
C GLN A 292 17.84 17.56 -9.44
N GLN A 293 17.82 17.59 -8.11
CA GLN A 293 19.02 17.49 -7.29
C GLN A 293 19.70 16.12 -7.45
N ALA A 294 18.93 15.02 -7.35
CA ALA A 294 19.44 13.67 -7.57
C ALA A 294 20.13 13.53 -8.93
N THR A 295 19.52 14.10 -9.97
CA THR A 295 20.06 14.11 -11.33
C THR A 295 21.34 14.95 -11.42
N ALA A 296 21.37 16.12 -10.81
CA ALA A 296 22.53 17.02 -10.82
C ALA A 296 23.74 16.42 -10.08
N ASP A 297 23.50 15.75 -8.95
CA ASP A 297 24.53 15.15 -8.11
C ASP A 297 24.93 13.74 -8.58
N GLY A 298 24.14 13.11 -9.46
CA GLY A 298 24.38 11.77 -9.95
C GLY A 298 24.18 10.68 -8.90
N ILE A 299 23.37 10.95 -7.86
CA ILE A 299 23.08 10.01 -6.78
C ILE A 299 21.75 9.28 -7.03
N PRO A 300 21.53 8.09 -6.42
CA PRO A 300 20.22 7.44 -6.44
C PRO A 300 19.12 8.34 -5.86
N LEU A 301 17.94 8.34 -6.49
CA LEU A 301 16.82 9.19 -6.07
C LEU A 301 16.42 8.97 -4.61
N HIS A 302 16.45 7.73 -4.12
CA HIS A 302 16.11 7.41 -2.74
C HIS A 302 17.07 8.02 -1.71
N GLU A 303 18.31 8.30 -2.10
CA GLU A 303 19.29 9.01 -1.25
C GLU A 303 18.92 10.49 -1.16
N ALA A 304 18.67 11.15 -2.30
CA ALA A 304 18.24 12.55 -2.34
C ALA A 304 16.93 12.79 -1.57
N GLU A 305 15.97 11.86 -1.69
CA GLU A 305 14.74 11.86 -0.89
C GLU A 305 15.04 11.74 0.60
N SER A 306 15.92 10.81 0.99
CA SER A 306 16.28 10.61 2.39
C SER A 306 16.98 11.83 3.00
N GLU A 307 17.78 12.55 2.22
CA GLU A 307 18.41 13.80 2.64
C GLU A 307 17.40 14.95 2.82
N SER A 308 16.40 15.03 1.95
CA SER A 308 15.44 16.15 1.92
C SER A 308 14.22 15.92 2.82
N LEU A 309 13.70 14.69 2.84
CA LEU A 309 12.43 14.31 3.46
C LEU A 309 12.59 13.45 4.71
N TRP A 310 13.81 13.01 5.03
CA TRP A 310 14.13 12.06 6.11
C TRP A 310 13.53 10.66 5.92
N CYS A 311 13.02 10.38 4.72
CA CYS A 311 12.53 9.08 4.28
C CYS A 311 12.54 9.00 2.75
N SER A 312 12.54 7.78 2.21
CA SER A 312 12.48 7.52 0.77
C SER A 312 11.08 7.09 0.29
N HIS A 313 10.85 7.10 -1.02
CA HIS A 313 9.65 6.55 -1.65
C HIS A 313 9.39 5.11 -1.24
N ALA A 314 10.42 4.31 -0.97
CA ALA A 314 10.28 2.95 -0.45
C ALA A 314 9.53 2.93 0.90
N THR A 315 9.89 3.86 1.79
CA THR A 315 9.25 3.99 3.11
C THR A 315 7.83 4.52 2.98
N ILE A 316 7.61 5.53 2.12
CA ILE A 316 6.30 6.12 1.86
C ILE A 316 5.33 5.10 1.24
N GLY A 317 5.79 4.37 0.22
CA GLY A 317 5.00 3.32 -0.44
C GLY A 317 4.64 2.20 0.54
N ALA A 318 5.60 1.73 1.34
CA ALA A 318 5.35 0.73 2.37
C ALA A 318 4.38 1.22 3.45
N PHE A 319 4.50 2.48 3.88
CA PHE A 319 3.58 3.09 4.84
C PHE A 319 2.15 3.10 4.30
N LEU A 320 1.93 3.56 3.06
CA LEU A 320 0.62 3.57 2.42
C LEU A 320 0.05 2.15 2.25
N MET A 321 0.85 1.21 1.74
CA MET A 321 0.42 -0.18 1.56
C MET A 321 0.02 -0.82 2.89
N GLY A 322 0.80 -0.57 3.94
CA GLY A 322 0.53 -1.07 5.27
C GLY A 322 -0.70 -0.42 5.89
N LEU A 323 -0.90 0.90 5.72
CA LEU A 323 -2.14 1.58 6.10
C LEU A 323 -3.34 0.96 5.38
N TRP A 324 -3.22 0.60 4.11
CA TRP A 324 -4.31 0.01 3.33
C TRP A 324 -4.48 -1.51 3.52
N GLY A 325 -3.77 -2.11 4.47
CA GLY A 325 -3.96 -3.51 4.85
C GLY A 325 -3.49 -4.51 3.80
N LEU A 326 -2.59 -4.10 2.90
CA LEU A 326 -1.95 -5.02 1.95
C LEU A 326 -1.08 -6.04 2.71
N PRO A 327 -0.72 -7.18 2.06
CA PRO A 327 0.07 -8.21 2.71
C PRO A 327 1.39 -7.69 3.29
N TYR A 328 1.63 -7.96 4.58
CA TYR A 328 2.77 -7.39 5.29
C TYR A 328 4.12 -7.80 4.68
N SER A 329 4.25 -9.02 4.15
CA SER A 329 5.44 -9.43 3.40
C SER A 329 5.70 -8.59 2.15
N ALA A 330 4.64 -8.16 1.44
CA ALA A 330 4.79 -7.23 0.32
C ALA A 330 5.20 -5.84 0.81
N VAL A 331 4.60 -5.37 1.91
CA VAL A 331 4.98 -4.10 2.57
C VAL A 331 6.46 -4.09 2.96
N GLU A 332 6.96 -5.19 3.52
CA GLU A 332 8.38 -5.32 3.87
C GLU A 332 9.29 -5.33 2.65
N ALA A 333 8.94 -6.09 1.61
CA ALA A 333 9.71 -6.13 0.38
C ALA A 333 9.79 -4.74 -0.28
N VAL A 334 8.68 -3.98 -0.29
CA VAL A 334 8.67 -2.57 -0.73
C VAL A 334 9.51 -1.69 0.20
N ALA A 335 9.44 -1.84 1.51
CA ALA A 335 10.26 -1.02 2.42
C ALA A 335 11.78 -1.25 2.24
N LEU A 336 12.18 -2.44 1.79
CA LEU A 336 13.58 -2.88 1.76
C LEU A 336 14.20 -2.89 0.35
N HIS A 337 13.47 -2.52 -0.71
CA HIS A 337 13.94 -2.73 -2.08
C HIS A 337 15.18 -1.90 -2.50
N HIS A 338 15.61 -0.93 -1.69
CA HIS A 338 16.92 -0.24 -1.82
C HIS A 338 17.91 -0.60 -0.70
N ALA A 339 17.47 -1.26 0.38
CA ALA A 339 18.27 -1.52 1.58
C ALA A 339 19.15 -2.77 1.43
N ALA A 340 20.25 -2.62 0.72
CA ALA A 340 21.24 -3.67 0.45
C ALA A 340 21.67 -4.45 1.71
N GLU A 341 21.96 -3.73 2.79
CA GLU A 341 22.43 -4.27 4.07
C GLU A 341 21.38 -5.09 4.83
N ARG A 342 20.12 -5.00 4.42
CA ARG A 342 19.00 -5.74 5.02
C ARG A 342 18.54 -6.92 4.16
N GLN A 343 19.18 -7.14 3.01
CA GLN A 343 18.87 -8.28 2.16
C GLN A 343 19.41 -9.58 2.76
N SER A 344 18.68 -10.67 2.53
CA SER A 344 18.98 -11.99 3.10
C SER A 344 18.43 -13.10 2.20
N LYS A 345 19.15 -14.23 2.12
CA LYS A 345 18.70 -15.40 1.35
C LYS A 345 17.48 -16.07 1.97
N GLU A 346 17.32 -15.93 3.28
CA GLU A 346 16.19 -16.44 4.06
C GLU A 346 14.89 -15.68 3.75
N ARG A 347 15.01 -14.43 3.26
CA ARG A 347 13.90 -13.58 2.81
C ARG A 347 13.92 -13.43 1.30
N LEU A 348 13.72 -14.55 0.61
CA LEU A 348 13.72 -14.60 -0.86
C LEU A 348 12.66 -13.67 -1.47
N ASP A 349 11.56 -13.41 -0.76
CA ASP A 349 10.54 -12.44 -1.15
C ASP A 349 11.12 -11.02 -1.34
N CYS A 350 11.90 -10.55 -0.37
CA CYS A 350 12.56 -9.25 -0.43
C CYS A 350 13.72 -9.25 -1.45
N LEU A 351 14.52 -10.32 -1.46
CA LEU A 351 15.69 -10.44 -2.32
C LEU A 351 15.32 -10.41 -3.81
N LEU A 352 14.21 -11.04 -4.19
CA LEU A 352 13.74 -11.05 -5.59
C LEU A 352 13.36 -9.65 -6.07
N VAL A 353 12.65 -8.86 -5.23
CA VAL A 353 12.25 -7.49 -5.57
C VAL A 353 13.48 -6.59 -5.67
N TYR A 354 14.38 -6.67 -4.68
CA TYR A 354 15.66 -5.96 -4.69
C TYR A 354 16.47 -6.27 -5.97
N ALA A 355 16.64 -7.56 -6.27
CA ALA A 355 17.42 -8.00 -7.42
C ALA A 355 16.79 -7.58 -8.75
N ALA A 356 15.48 -7.75 -8.91
CA ALA A 356 14.79 -7.35 -10.12
C ALA A 356 14.92 -5.84 -10.37
N ASN A 357 14.68 -5.01 -9.35
CA ASN A 357 14.84 -3.57 -9.45
C ASN A 357 16.28 -3.18 -9.83
N LEU A 358 17.27 -3.74 -9.13
CA LEU A 358 18.69 -3.51 -9.37
C LEU A 358 19.11 -3.86 -10.80
N LEU A 359 18.70 -5.04 -11.28
CA LEU A 359 19.08 -5.54 -12.60
C LEU A 359 18.42 -4.72 -13.72
N VAL A 360 17.16 -4.31 -13.56
CA VAL A 360 16.46 -3.44 -14.53
C VAL A 360 17.15 -2.07 -14.64
N HIS A 361 17.51 -1.45 -13.51
CA HIS A 361 18.25 -0.18 -13.52
C HIS A 361 19.61 -0.30 -14.22
N ASN A 362 20.38 -1.35 -13.92
CA ASN A 362 21.70 -1.55 -14.51
C ASN A 362 21.66 -1.88 -16.01
N SER A 363 20.53 -2.38 -16.53
CA SER A 363 20.32 -2.58 -17.97
C SER A 363 19.94 -1.29 -18.71
N ASN A 364 19.47 -0.25 -18.00
CA ASN A 364 19.05 1.04 -18.56
C ASN A 364 19.72 2.25 -17.86
N PRO A 365 21.07 2.39 -17.91
CA PRO A 365 21.82 3.40 -17.15
C PRO A 365 21.55 4.87 -17.56
N GLY A 366 20.70 5.12 -18.56
CA GLY A 366 20.33 6.46 -19.02
C GLY A 366 19.09 7.06 -18.36
N GLN A 367 18.37 6.30 -17.53
CA GLN A 367 17.16 6.74 -16.83
C GLN A 367 17.49 7.01 -15.36
N ALA A 368 17.65 8.30 -15.02
CA ALA A 368 17.86 8.90 -13.69
C ALA A 368 18.12 7.92 -12.52
N GLY A 369 19.38 7.89 -12.08
CA GLY A 369 19.83 7.12 -10.92
C GLY A 369 21.17 6.50 -11.27
N GLY A 370 22.20 6.85 -10.51
CA GLY A 370 23.57 6.37 -10.73
C GLY A 370 23.69 4.84 -10.79
N TYR A 371 24.89 4.36 -11.07
CA TYR A 371 25.18 2.93 -11.09
C TYR A 371 24.92 2.30 -9.71
N TYR A 372 24.06 1.28 -9.67
CA TYR A 372 23.82 0.53 -8.44
C TYR A 372 24.76 -0.67 -8.35
N SER A 373 25.50 -0.78 -7.25
CA SER A 373 26.43 -1.89 -7.03
C SER A 373 25.73 -3.24 -6.95
N THR A 374 26.31 -4.27 -7.57
CA THR A 374 25.88 -5.67 -7.46
C THR A 374 26.55 -6.44 -6.32
N ASP A 375 27.41 -5.81 -5.52
CA ASP A 375 28.19 -6.46 -4.46
C ASP A 375 27.32 -7.26 -3.48
N THR A 376 26.15 -6.70 -3.14
CA THR A 376 25.17 -7.35 -2.26
C THR A 376 24.64 -8.66 -2.86
N LEU A 377 24.31 -8.68 -4.16
CA LEU A 377 23.89 -9.92 -4.82
C LEU A 377 25.05 -10.91 -4.89
N GLU A 378 26.27 -10.45 -5.19
CA GLU A 378 27.46 -11.30 -5.24
C GLU A 378 27.77 -11.95 -3.88
N ALA A 379 27.49 -11.27 -2.77
CA ALA A 379 27.58 -11.83 -1.42
C ALA A 379 26.43 -12.79 -1.09
N LEU A 380 25.22 -12.50 -1.58
CA LEU A 380 23.99 -13.23 -1.22
C LEU A 380 23.61 -14.36 -2.16
N ILE A 381 24.16 -14.52 -3.35
CA ILE A 381 23.83 -15.65 -4.23
C ILE A 381 25.09 -16.23 -4.86
N THR A 382 24.99 -17.45 -5.42
CA THR A 382 26.15 -18.05 -6.07
C THR A 382 26.47 -17.32 -7.38
N PRO A 383 27.73 -17.33 -7.86
CA PRO A 383 28.08 -16.75 -9.16
C PRO A 383 27.23 -17.30 -10.31
N ASP A 384 26.93 -18.60 -10.28
CA ASP A 384 26.08 -19.25 -11.29
C ASP A 384 24.64 -18.72 -11.25
N THR A 385 24.06 -18.58 -10.05
CA THR A 385 22.73 -18.00 -9.85
C THR A 385 22.69 -16.56 -10.36
N LEU A 386 23.70 -15.75 -10.03
CA LEU A 386 23.76 -14.35 -10.48
C LEU A 386 23.90 -14.25 -12.00
N ALA A 387 24.73 -15.11 -12.61
CA ALA A 387 24.86 -15.17 -14.07
C ALA A 387 23.54 -15.58 -14.73
N GLN A 388 22.84 -16.56 -14.16
CA GLN A 388 21.52 -16.99 -14.63
C GLN A 388 20.49 -15.84 -14.53
N TRP A 389 20.44 -15.13 -13.40
CA TRP A 389 19.53 -13.99 -13.21
C TRP A 389 19.82 -12.86 -14.21
N LYS A 390 21.10 -12.51 -14.42
CA LYS A 390 21.51 -11.53 -15.43
C LYS A 390 21.09 -11.93 -16.85
N ALA A 391 21.25 -13.20 -17.22
CA ALA A 391 20.85 -13.71 -18.53
C ALA A 391 19.33 -13.63 -18.73
N ILE A 392 18.53 -14.04 -17.73
CA ILE A 392 17.07 -13.94 -17.75
C ILE A 392 16.62 -12.49 -17.86
N THR A 393 17.26 -11.57 -17.14
CA THR A 393 16.94 -10.14 -17.24
C THR A 393 17.13 -9.63 -18.66
N LEU A 394 18.26 -9.94 -19.31
CA LEU A 394 18.51 -9.51 -20.68
C LEU A 394 17.46 -10.06 -21.66
N GLU A 395 17.20 -11.37 -21.61
CA GLU A 395 16.19 -12.01 -22.48
C GLU A 395 14.79 -11.43 -22.25
N TYR A 396 14.43 -11.19 -20.99
CA TYR A 396 13.13 -10.63 -20.63
C TYR A 396 12.97 -9.20 -21.14
N LEU A 397 13.98 -8.34 -20.95
CA LEU A 397 13.96 -6.95 -21.41
C LEU A 397 13.95 -6.84 -22.94
N ASP A 398 14.73 -7.67 -23.65
CA ASP A 398 14.71 -7.74 -25.10
C ASP A 398 13.30 -8.10 -25.62
N GLY A 399 12.60 -8.99 -24.92
CA GLY A 399 11.21 -9.35 -25.23
C GLY A 399 10.17 -8.28 -24.88
N GLN A 400 10.50 -7.27 -24.07
CA GLN A 400 9.61 -6.12 -23.81
C GLN A 400 9.81 -4.99 -24.83
N ALA A 401 10.97 -4.93 -25.50
CA ALA A 401 11.29 -3.92 -26.49
C ALA A 401 10.81 -4.27 -27.92
N ALA A 402 10.44 -5.53 -28.16
CA ALA A 402 9.93 -6.07 -29.42
C ALA A 402 8.40 -6.05 -29.46
#